data_AF-A0A2N2FVK9-F1
#
_entry.id   AF-A0A2N2FVK9-F1
#
_cell.length_a   1.000
_cell.length_b   1.000
_cell.length_c   1.000
_cell.angle_alpha   90.00
_cell.angle_beta   90.00
_cell.angle_gamma   90.00
#
_symmetry.space_group_name_H-M   'P 1'
#
loop_
_entity.id
_entity.type
_entity.pdbx_description
1 polymer ?
#
loop_
_entity_poly.entity_id
_entity_poly.type
_entity_poly.pdbx_seq_one_letter_code
_entity_poly.pdbx_strand_id
1 'polypeptide(L)' 'MIVQRYSVVESRLQRVMAVVKVRGSTHSNEIRRYVITADGIVIGDQVLEYKGILGGQPSLKKNDRQG' A
#
# COMPACT_ATOMS: atom_id res chain seq x y z
N MET A 1 -8.76 12.41 -2.18
CA MET A 1 -7.57 12.10 -2.99
C MET A 1 -7.13 10.69 -2.68
N ILE A 2 -7.16 9.84 -3.70
CA ILE A 2 -6.70 8.46 -3.63
C ILE A 2 -5.41 8.41 -4.45
N VAL A 3 -4.38 7.76 -3.91
CA VAL A 3 -3.18 7.42 -4.66
C VAL A 3 -3.20 5.93 -4.97
N GLN A 4 -2.86 5.57 -6.20
CA GLN A 4 -2.63 4.21 -6.63
C GLN A 4 -1.23 4.11 -7.21
N ARG A 5 -0.50 3.05 -6.86
CA ARG A 5 0.83 2.79 -7.40
C ARG A 5 1.03 1.32 -7.69
N TYR A 6 1.92 1.10 -8.66
CA TYR A 6 2.54 -0.19 -8.90
C TYR A 6 3.90 -0.20 -8.20
N SER A 7 4.24 -1.31 -7.55
CA SER A 7 5.55 -1.53 -6.93
C SER A 7 6.04 -2.91 -7.29
N VAL A 8 7.32 -3.03 -7.61
CA VAL A 8 7.96 -4.34 -7.80
C VAL A 8 8.55 -4.77 -6.47
N VAL A 9 8.09 -5.92 -5.99
CA VAL A 9 8.49 -6.51 -4.72
C VAL A 9 8.70 -8.00 -4.97
N GLU A 10 9.88 -8.53 -4.60
CA GLU A 10 10.21 -9.95 -4.79
C GLU A 10 9.97 -10.43 -6.23
N SER A 11 10.38 -9.62 -7.22
CA SER A 11 10.16 -9.87 -8.65
C SER A 11 8.68 -10.01 -9.06
N ARG A 12 7.74 -9.54 -8.24
CA ARG A 12 6.31 -9.51 -8.54
C ARG A 12 5.79 -8.08 -8.57
N LEU A 13 4.96 -7.79 -9.57
CA LEU A 13 4.25 -6.52 -9.66
C LEU A 13 3.09 -6.51 -8.67
N GLN A 14 3.11 -5.57 -7.73
CA GLN A 14 2.06 -5.37 -6.75
C GLN A 14 1.35 -4.05 -6.98
N ARG A 15 0.03 -4.05 -6.79
CA ARG A 15 -0.83 -2.86 -6.82
C ARG A 15 -1.17 -2.45 -5.40
N VAL A 16 -0.91 -1.19 -5.07
CA VAL A 16 -1.19 -0.62 -3.75
C VAL A 16 -1.96 0.69 -3.87
N MET A 17 -2.76 1.00 -2.85
CA MET A 17 -3.50 2.26 -2.76
C MET A 17 -3.55 2.81 -1.35
N ALA A 18 -3.76 4.12 -1.25
CA ALA A 18 -4.03 4.79 0.01
C ALA A 18 -4.95 6.00 -0.20
N VAL A 19 -5.69 6.36 0.85
CA VAL A 19 -6.43 7.62 0.90
C VAL A 19 -5.50 8.67 1.51
N VAL A 20 -5.04 9.63 0.71
CA VAL A 20 -4.06 10.63 1.17
C VAL A 20 -4.75 11.84 1.78
N LYS A 21 -5.98 12.13 1.33
CA LYS A 21 -6.72 13.31 1.79
C LYS A 21 -8.21 13.16 1.56
N VAL A 22 -9.00 13.38 2.60
CA VAL A 22 -10.42 13.72 2.53
C VAL A 22 -10.61 14.99 3.36
N ARG A 23 -11.40 15.95 2.88
CA ARG A 23 -11.74 17.17 3.64
C ARG A 23 -13.09 16.94 4.32
N GLY A 24 -13.20 17.31 5.60
CA GLY A 24 -14.45 17.24 6.35
C GLY A 24 -14.89 15.83 6.76
N SER A 25 -14.00 14.83 6.68
CA SER A 25 -14.29 13.46 7.14
C SER A 25 -13.00 12.73 7.51
N THR A 26 -13.12 11.76 8.42
CA THR A 26 -12.04 10.82 8.73
C THR A 26 -11.84 9.85 7.56
N HIS A 27 -10.62 9.36 7.39
CA HIS A 27 -10.31 8.35 6.38
C HIS A 27 -9.19 7.44 6.88
N SER A 28 -9.10 6.25 6.29
CA SER A 28 -8.03 5.31 6.59
C SER A 28 -6.67 5.90 6.26
N ASN A 29 -5.71 5.73 7.18
CA ASN A 29 -4.30 6.08 7.02
C ASN A 29 -3.46 4.87 6.53
N GLU A 30 -4.12 3.77 6.14
CA GLU A 30 -3.46 2.55 5.74
C GLU A 30 -3.08 2.55 4.26
N ILE A 31 -1.98 1.89 3.95
CA ILE A 31 -1.62 1.50 2.58
C ILE A 31 -2.10 0.07 2.40
N ARG A 32 -2.93 -0.20 1.40
CA ARG A 32 -3.51 -1.52 1.16
C ARG A 32 -3.18 -2.06 -0.21
N ARG A 33 -3.01 -3.39 -0.31
CA ARG A 33 -2.96 -4.08 -1.60
C ARG A 33 -4.36 -4.11 -2.20
N TYR A 34 -4.43 -4.13 -3.52
CA TYR A 34 -5.70 -4.40 -4.20
C TYR A 34 -5.47 -5.24 -5.46
N VAL A 35 -6.51 -5.96 -5.87
CA VAL A 35 -6.55 -6.68 -7.15
C VAL A 35 -7.71 -6.17 -7.98
N ILE A 36 -7.59 -6.31 -9.30
CA ILE A 36 -8.66 -6.01 -10.25
C ILE A 36 -9.17 -7.36 -10.73
N THR A 37 -10.46 -7.58 -10.51
CA THR A 37 -11.19 -8.79 -10.92
C THR A 37 -12.24 -8.42 -11.97
N ALA A 38 -12.95 -9.41 -12.52
CA ALA A 38 -14.08 -9.16 -13.40
C ALA A 38 -15.19 -8.34 -12.71
N ASP A 39 -15.33 -8.46 -11.39
CA ASP A 39 -16.34 -7.77 -10.59
C ASP A 39 -15.86 -6.40 -10.06
N GLY A 40 -14.66 -5.97 -10.46
CA GLY A 40 -14.06 -4.69 -10.07
C GLY A 40 -12.88 -4.81 -9.09
N ILE A 41 -12.67 -3.76 -8.29
CA ILE A 41 -11.52 -3.64 -7.39
C ILE A 41 -11.84 -4.32 -6.05
N VAL A 42 -10.99 -5.27 -5.67
CA VAL A 42 -11.02 -5.91 -4.35
C VAL A 42 -9.86 -5.37 -3.53
N ILE A 43 -10.17 -4.69 -2.42
CA ILE A 43 -9.19 -4.18 -1.47
C ILE A 43 -8.80 -5.31 -0.52
N GLY A 44 -7.50 -5.63 -0.47
CA GLY A 44 -6.95 -6.65 0.42
C GLY A 44 -6.33 -6.07 1.68
N ASP A 45 -5.32 -6.79 2.17
CA ASP A 45 -4.65 -6.48 3.42
C ASP A 45 -3.80 -5.22 3.38
N GLN A 46 -3.54 -4.69 4.58
CA GLN A 46 -2.58 -3.62 4.79
C GLN A 46 -1.16 -4.10 4.47
N VAL A 47 -0.38 -3.23 3.84
CA VAL A 47 1.05 -3.44 3.62
C VAL A 47 1.82 -2.92 4.82
N LEU A 48 2.38 -3.83 5.61
CA LEU A 48 3.14 -3.50 6.82
C LEU A 48 4.65 -3.73 6.68
N GLU A 49 5.03 -4.57 5.71
CA GLU A 49 6.37 -5.13 5.56
C GLU A 49 7.33 -4.17 4.85
N TYR A 50 6.81 -3.17 4.13
CA TYR A 50 7.60 -2.27 3.30
C TYR A 50 7.49 -0.81 3.76
N LYS A 51 8.64 -0.11 3.79
CA LYS A 51 8.73 1.36 3.89
C LYS A 51 8.92 1.96 2.50
N GLY A 52 8.52 3.22 2.32
CA GLY A 52 8.74 3.95 1.07
C GLY A 52 7.93 3.45 -0.14
N ILE A 53 6.99 2.53 0.06
CA ILE A 53 6.23 1.90 -1.04
C ILE A 53 5.40 2.92 -1.84
N LEU A 54 4.82 3.93 -1.19
CA LEU A 54 4.15 5.04 -1.87
C LEU A 54 5.12 6.04 -2.52
N GLY A 55 6.40 6.04 -2.14
CA GLY A 55 7.44 6.90 -2.70
C GLY A 55 8.15 6.29 -3.92
N GLY A 56 7.83 5.04 -4.29
CA GLY A 56 8.47 4.34 -5.40
C GLY A 56 9.83 3.72 -5.07
N GLN A 57 10.25 3.77 -3.80
CA GLN A 57 11.48 3.15 -3.30
C GLN A 57 11.10 2.17 -2.16
N PRO A 58 10.45 1.04 -2.47
CA PRO A 58 10.08 0.06 -1.46
C PRO A 58 11.33 -0.56 -0.85
N SER A 59 11.42 -0.56 0.47
CA SER A 59 12.43 -1.30 1.22
C SER A 59 11.77 -2.12 2.31
N LEU A 60 12.25 -3.35 2.52
CA LEU A 60 11.80 -4.19 3.63
C LEU A 60 12.05 -3.45 4.95
N LYS A 61 11.04 -3.41 5.82
CA LYS A 61 11.25 -3.05 7.21
C LYS A 61 12.17 -4.12 7.82
N LYS A 62 13.39 -3.72 8.19
CA LYS A 62 14.17 -4.51 9.13
C LYS A 62 13.36 -4.61 10.42
N ASN A 63 13.02 -5.83 10.82
CA ASN A 63 12.57 -6.09 12.17
C ASN A 63 13.79 -5.90 13.05
N ASP A 64 14.00 -4.70 13.58
CA ASP A 64 14.89 -4.50 14.71
C ASP A 64 14.22 -5.13 15.93
N ARG A 65 14.27 -6.46 16.02
CA ARG A 65 14.21 -7.17 17.29
C ARG A 65 15.61 -7.08 17.89
N GLN A 66 15.88 -5.98 18.58
CA GLN A 66 17.02 -5.86 19.48
C GLN A 66 16.63 -4.87 20.59
N GLY A 67 16.45 -5.40 21.81
CA GLY A 67 16.28 -4.65 23.05
C GLY A 67 14.92 -4.86 23.70
#